data_AF-A0A954TU01-F1
#
_entry.id   AF-A0A954TU01-F1
#
_cell.length_a   1.000
_cell.length_b   1.000
_cell.length_c   1.000
_cell.angle_alpha   90.00
_cell.angle_beta   90.00
_cell.angle_gamma   90.00
#
_symmetry.space_group_name_H-M   'P 1'
#
loop_
_entity.id
_entity.type
_entity.pdbx_description
1 polymer ?
#
loop_
_entity_poly.entity_id
_entity_poly.type
_entity_poly.pdbx_seq_one_letter_code
_entity_poly.pdbx_strand_id
1 'polypeptide(L)'
;MDSFDLTRRSFLSDMGLGFGSVALTGMLQREAQAAASASVARIAPKAKSVIWLFMIGGTSHMESFDPKPALTKYAGKTIEETPHKDVLASPYLENERVVAFDPNNGFIRTELYPLQVSYRRWGQSGLEISDWWPHLGQQADDLCLIRSMWTEDSNHGAQLQFHTGRHRVDGFFPTIGSWVNY
;
A
#
# COMPACT_ATOMS: atom_id res chain seq x y z
N MET A 1 13.77 65.85 12.02
CA MET A 1 12.34 65.53 12.18
C MET A 1 11.76 65.53 10.79
N ASP A 2 11.73 64.36 10.15
CA ASP A 2 11.10 64.23 8.83
C ASP A 2 9.60 64.09 9.01
N SER A 3 8.81 64.97 8.39
CA SER A 3 7.36 64.89 8.38
C SER A 3 6.93 63.71 7.51
N PHE A 4 6.19 62.77 8.09
CA PHE A 4 5.47 61.76 7.30
C PHE A 4 4.34 62.45 6.52
N ASP A 5 4.62 62.86 5.28
CA ASP A 5 3.58 63.31 4.35
C ASP A 5 2.77 62.09 3.87
N LEU A 6 1.72 61.76 4.63
CA LEU A 6 0.70 60.80 4.22
C LEU A 6 -0.01 61.31 2.97
N THR A 7 0.45 60.89 1.80
CA THR A 7 -0.24 61.22 0.55
C THR A 7 -1.60 60.54 0.51
N ARG A 8 -2.62 61.21 -0.06
CA ARG A 8 -3.96 60.62 -0.27
C ARG A 8 -3.91 59.26 -0.97
N ARG A 9 -2.91 59.07 -1.84
CA ARG A 9 -2.65 57.80 -2.52
C ARG A 9 -2.22 56.70 -1.56
N SER A 10 -1.31 56.98 -0.62
CA SER A 10 -0.90 56.02 0.42
C SER A 10 -2.08 55.66 1.31
N PHE A 11 -2.82 56.66 1.79
CA PHE A 11 -3.99 56.45 2.66
C PHE A 11 -5.06 55.57 2.00
N LEU A 12 -5.40 55.84 0.73
CA LEU A 12 -6.38 55.03 0.00
C LEU A 12 -5.84 53.62 -0.34
N SER A 13 -4.54 53.48 -0.59
CA SER A 13 -3.90 52.18 -0.81
C SER A 13 -3.91 51.33 0.46
N ASP A 14 -3.55 51.90 1.61
CA ASP A 14 -3.47 51.19 2.88
C ASP A 14 -4.87 50.78 3.39
N MET A 15 -5.88 51.65 3.24
CA MET A 15 -7.27 51.28 3.58
C MET A 15 -7.84 50.24 2.62
N GLY A 16 -7.60 50.36 1.31
CA GLY A 16 -8.09 49.40 0.33
C GLY A 16 -7.53 47.98 0.53
N LEU A 17 -6.25 47.87 0.88
CA LEU A 17 -5.59 46.60 1.16
C LEU A 17 -6.05 45.98 2.50
N GLY A 18 -6.34 46.81 3.51
CA GLY A 18 -6.89 46.37 4.80
C GLY A 18 -8.25 45.68 4.65
N PHE A 19 -9.23 46.35 4.03
CA PHE A 19 -10.58 45.78 3.86
C PHE A 19 -10.60 44.59 2.89
N GLY A 20 -9.77 44.62 1.85
CA GLY A 20 -9.61 43.50 0.93
C GLY A 20 -9.11 42.23 1.63
N SER A 21 -8.13 42.36 2.54
CA SER A 21 -7.61 41.21 3.29
C SER A 21 -8.65 40.57 4.23
N VAL A 22 -9.52 41.38 4.85
CA VAL A 22 -10.62 40.89 5.70
C VAL A 22 -11.67 40.15 4.87
N ALA A 23 -12.05 40.70 3.72
CA ALA A 23 -12.98 40.05 2.81
C ALA A 23 -12.42 38.73 2.27
N LEU A 24 -11.14 38.72 1.84
CA LEU A 24 -10.45 37.52 1.37
C LEU A 24 -10.35 36.46 2.48
N THR A 25 -10.01 36.84 3.71
CA THR A 25 -9.97 35.93 4.85
C THR A 25 -11.36 35.33 5.13
N GLY A 26 -12.41 36.15 5.05
CA GLY A 26 -13.79 35.68 5.23
C GLY A 26 -14.30 34.77 4.10
N MET A 27 -13.76 34.90 2.89
CA MET A 27 -14.04 34.01 1.75
C MET A 27 -13.26 32.70 1.88
N LEU A 28 -11.96 32.77 2.17
CA LEU A 28 -11.09 31.60 2.40
C LEU A 28 -11.57 30.76 3.58
N GLN A 29 -12.04 31.38 4.67
CA GLN A 29 -12.59 30.66 5.80
C GLN A 29 -13.93 29.97 5.46
N ARG A 30 -14.75 30.57 4.60
CA ARG A 30 -15.98 29.93 4.10
C ARG A 30 -15.68 28.74 3.20
N GLU A 31 -14.72 28.86 2.29
CA GLU A 31 -14.25 27.73 1.48
C GLU A 31 -13.63 26.62 2.35
N ALA A 32 -12.82 26.97 3.34
CA ALA A 32 -12.23 26.00 4.27
C ALA A 32 -13.29 25.25 5.08
N GLN A 33 -14.33 25.93 5.55
CA GLN A 33 -15.46 25.30 6.26
C GLN A 33 -16.35 24.47 5.33
N ALA A 34 -16.53 24.88 4.07
CA ALA A 34 -17.25 24.10 3.06
C ALA A 34 -16.47 22.82 2.69
N ALA A 35 -15.13 22.89 2.61
CA ALA A 35 -14.26 21.73 2.43
C ALA A 35 -14.26 20.81 3.66
N ALA A 36 -14.36 21.36 4.87
CA ALA A 36 -14.47 20.57 6.11
C ALA A 36 -15.80 19.79 6.23
N SER A 37 -16.83 20.16 5.45
CA SER A 37 -18.09 19.40 5.37
C SER A 37 -18.00 18.13 4.52
N ALA A 38 -16.87 17.88 3.84
CA ALA A 38 -16.49 16.53 3.48
C ALA A 38 -16.07 15.77 4.76
N SER A 39 -17.02 15.61 5.67
CA SER A 39 -16.94 14.69 6.78
C SER A 39 -16.83 13.30 6.16
N VAL A 40 -15.59 12.85 5.92
CA VAL A 40 -15.30 11.42 5.85
C VAL A 40 -15.88 10.86 7.12
N ALA A 41 -16.96 10.07 7.00
CA ALA A 41 -17.67 9.53 8.14
C ALA A 41 -16.65 8.89 9.08
N ARG A 42 -16.42 9.53 10.23
CA ARG A 42 -15.41 9.05 11.19
C ARG A 42 -15.97 7.78 11.81
N ILE A 43 -15.55 6.64 11.26
CA ILE A 43 -15.79 5.34 11.86
C ILE A 43 -15.13 5.37 13.24
N ALA A 44 -15.92 5.20 14.31
CA ALA A 44 -15.38 5.17 15.66
C ALA A 44 -14.32 4.05 15.76
N PRO A 45 -13.11 4.35 16.27
CA PRO A 45 -12.04 3.36 16.34
C PRO A 45 -12.44 2.24 17.29
N LYS A 46 -12.46 1.00 16.78
CA LYS A 46 -12.71 -0.21 17.60
C LYS A 46 -11.44 -0.70 18.31
N ALA A 47 -10.27 -0.47 17.71
CA ALA A 47 -8.97 -0.87 18.25
C ALA A 47 -8.27 0.34 18.91
N LYS A 48 -7.63 0.11 20.06
CA LYS A 48 -6.86 1.13 20.80
C LYS A 48 -5.38 1.18 20.38
N SER A 49 -4.85 0.06 19.90
CA SER A 49 -3.45 -0.09 19.53
C SER A 49 -3.34 -1.13 18.42
N VAL A 50 -2.37 -0.93 17.52
CA VAL A 50 -2.10 -1.83 16.39
C VAL A 50 -0.62 -2.18 16.41
N ILE A 51 -0.30 -3.48 16.38
CA ILE A 51 1.06 -3.95 16.15
C ILE A 51 1.19 -4.18 14.64
N TRP A 52 2.05 -3.38 14.00
CA TRP A 52 2.29 -3.45 12.56
C TRP A 52 3.66 -4.09 12.30
N LEU A 53 3.65 -5.28 11.68
CA LEU A 53 4.87 -5.99 11.30
C LEU A 53 5.00 -5.97 9.78
N PHE A 54 6.00 -5.24 9.27
CA PHE A 54 6.36 -5.27 7.86
C PHE A 54 7.67 -6.03 7.67
N MET A 55 7.64 -7.11 6.90
CA MET A 55 8.77 -8.01 6.71
C MET A 55 9.33 -7.84 5.29
N ILE A 56 10.32 -6.95 5.13
CA ILE A 56 11.07 -6.81 3.87
C ILE A 56 11.77 -8.13 3.57
N GLY A 57 11.68 -8.63 2.34
CA GLY A 57 12.18 -9.96 1.98
C GLY A 57 11.21 -11.07 2.37
N GLY A 58 10.70 -11.01 3.60
CA GLY A 58 9.56 -11.79 4.08
C GLY A 58 9.73 -13.31 3.99
N THR A 59 8.73 -14.00 4.51
CA THR A 59 8.60 -15.44 4.29
C THR A 59 7.88 -15.65 2.96
N SER A 60 8.12 -16.77 2.27
CA SER A 60 7.25 -17.16 1.15
C SER A 60 5.80 -17.23 1.62
N HIS A 61 4.89 -16.53 0.93
CA HIS A 61 3.46 -16.57 1.26
C HIS A 61 2.87 -17.96 1.00
N MET A 62 3.38 -18.64 -0.03
CA MET A 62 3.00 -20.00 -0.41
C MET A 62 3.43 -21.04 0.62
N GLU A 63 4.46 -20.75 1.41
CA GLU A 63 4.95 -21.64 2.47
C GLU A 63 4.52 -21.19 3.87
N SER A 64 3.66 -20.18 3.96
CA SER A 64 3.14 -19.70 5.25
C SER A 64 1.61 -19.80 5.31
N PHE A 65 0.91 -19.00 4.51
CA PHE A 65 -0.53 -18.76 4.70
C PHE A 65 -1.37 -19.02 3.44
N ASP A 66 -0.74 -19.32 2.30
CA ASP A 66 -1.44 -19.54 1.03
C ASP A 66 -0.81 -20.68 0.22
N PRO A 67 -0.79 -21.92 0.77
CA PRO A 67 -0.20 -23.06 0.09
C PRO A 67 -0.79 -23.27 -1.29
N LYS A 68 0.10 -23.54 -2.26
CA LYS A 68 -0.24 -23.77 -3.66
C LYS A 68 0.06 -25.23 -4.01
N PRO A 69 -0.90 -26.16 -3.86
CA PRO A 69 -0.65 -27.59 -4.04
C PRO A 69 -0.21 -27.95 -5.46
N ALA A 70 -0.57 -27.11 -6.44
CA ALA A 70 -0.14 -27.25 -7.83
C ALA A 70 1.39 -27.16 -7.99
N LEU A 71 2.10 -26.41 -7.15
CA LEU A 71 3.56 -26.32 -7.18
C LEU A 71 4.20 -27.68 -6.90
N THR A 72 3.73 -28.38 -5.87
CA THR A 72 4.20 -29.73 -5.55
C THR A 72 3.76 -30.74 -6.61
N LYS A 73 2.52 -30.64 -7.10
CA LYS A 73 1.99 -31.56 -8.14
C LYS A 73 2.79 -31.52 -9.45
N TYR A 74 3.28 -30.34 -9.83
CA TYR A 74 4.02 -30.12 -11.08
C TYR A 74 5.50 -29.80 -10.85
N ALA A 75 6.05 -30.18 -9.70
CA ALA A 75 7.45 -29.95 -9.36
C ALA A 75 8.40 -30.52 -10.44
N GLY A 76 9.42 -29.74 -10.80
CA GLY A 76 10.40 -30.07 -11.85
C GLY A 76 9.91 -29.86 -13.28
N LYS A 77 8.68 -29.37 -13.47
CA LYS A 77 8.16 -28.94 -14.78
C LYS A 77 8.29 -27.44 -14.97
N THR A 78 8.28 -26.97 -16.21
CA THR A 78 8.08 -25.55 -16.51
C THR A 78 6.60 -25.18 -16.51
N ILE A 79 6.26 -23.90 -16.35
CA ILE A 79 4.88 -23.39 -16.39
C ILE A 79 4.17 -23.81 -17.69
N GLU A 80 4.87 -23.80 -18.83
CA GLU A 80 4.36 -24.20 -20.15
C GLU A 80 3.89 -25.65 -20.22
N GLU A 81 4.50 -26.53 -19.43
CA GLU A 81 4.18 -27.96 -19.37
C GLU A 81 3.00 -28.27 -18.43
N THR A 82 2.41 -27.23 -17.82
CA THR A 82 1.27 -27.34 -16.92
C THR A 82 -0.02 -26.81 -17.54
N PRO A 83 -1.20 -27.12 -16.97
CA PRO A 83 -2.45 -26.48 -17.36
C PRO A 83 -2.49 -24.95 -17.13
N HIS A 84 -1.48 -24.38 -16.48
CA HIS A 84 -1.42 -22.95 -16.15
C HIS A 84 -0.58 -22.13 -17.12
N LYS A 85 -0.14 -22.69 -18.26
CA LYS A 85 0.70 -22.00 -19.27
C LYS A 85 0.18 -20.62 -19.71
N ASP A 86 -1.13 -20.41 -19.67
CA ASP A 86 -1.77 -19.16 -20.12
C ASP A 86 -1.39 -17.97 -19.22
N VAL A 87 -0.90 -18.20 -18.00
CA VAL A 87 -0.39 -17.12 -17.14
C VAL A 87 0.79 -16.38 -17.76
N LEU A 88 1.57 -17.03 -18.63
CA LEU A 88 2.69 -16.42 -19.35
C LEU A 88 2.22 -15.48 -20.47
N ALA A 89 0.96 -15.56 -20.87
CA ALA A 89 0.32 -14.65 -21.82
C ALA A 89 -0.58 -13.61 -21.12
N SER A 90 -0.51 -13.53 -19.78
CA SER A 90 -1.32 -12.58 -19.02
C SER A 90 -0.95 -11.14 -19.37
N PRO A 91 -1.92 -10.27 -19.71
CA PRO A 91 -1.65 -8.86 -19.98
C PRO A 91 -1.10 -8.13 -18.75
N TYR A 92 -1.32 -8.67 -17.54
CA TYR A 92 -0.81 -8.07 -16.31
C TYR A 92 0.71 -8.20 -16.16
N LEU A 93 1.37 -9.09 -16.91
CA LEU A 93 2.84 -9.18 -16.89
C LEU A 93 3.49 -7.92 -17.46
N GLU A 94 2.84 -7.25 -18.40
CA GLU A 94 3.32 -5.99 -18.98
C GLU A 94 3.27 -4.81 -17.99
N ASN A 95 2.48 -4.94 -16.92
CA ASN A 95 2.40 -3.92 -15.87
C ASN A 95 3.58 -3.97 -14.90
N GLU A 96 4.47 -4.97 -15.01
CA GLU A 96 5.64 -5.08 -14.14
C GLU A 96 6.60 -3.91 -14.39
N ARG A 97 6.92 -3.17 -13.33
CA ARG A 97 7.76 -1.97 -13.38
C ARG A 97 9.08 -2.22 -12.65
N VAL A 98 9.95 -3.00 -13.30
CA VAL A 98 11.25 -3.43 -12.76
C VAL A 98 12.14 -2.23 -12.44
N VAL A 99 12.68 -2.27 -11.22
CA VAL A 99 13.25 -1.07 -10.58
C VAL A 99 14.66 -1.32 -10.04
N ALA A 100 15.08 -2.59 -9.93
CA ALA A 100 16.46 -2.98 -9.70
C ALA A 100 17.02 -3.61 -10.98
N PHE A 101 18.06 -3.01 -11.54
CA PHE A 101 18.70 -3.45 -12.77
C PHE A 101 19.90 -4.34 -12.41
N ASP A 102 19.62 -5.59 -12.08
CA ASP A 102 20.62 -6.63 -11.87
C ASP A 102 20.27 -7.85 -12.75
N PRO A 103 21.23 -8.73 -13.06
CA PRO A 103 21.02 -9.82 -14.01
C PRO A 103 20.02 -10.89 -13.53
N ASN A 104 19.54 -10.81 -12.29
CA ASN A 104 18.54 -11.72 -11.73
C ASN A 104 17.13 -11.14 -11.70
N ASN A 105 16.93 -9.87 -12.08
CA ASN A 105 15.66 -9.18 -11.95
C ASN A 105 14.99 -8.91 -13.30
N GLY A 106 13.65 -8.88 -13.33
CA GLY A 106 12.87 -8.66 -14.56
C GLY A 106 12.79 -9.87 -15.51
N PHE A 107 13.10 -11.07 -15.00
CA PHE A 107 12.95 -12.32 -15.73
C PHE A 107 11.94 -13.23 -15.04
N ILE A 108 11.01 -13.77 -15.82
CA ILE A 108 10.07 -14.78 -15.33
C ILE A 108 10.81 -16.11 -15.17
N ARG A 109 10.87 -16.62 -13.95
CA ARG A 109 11.33 -17.98 -13.66
C ARG A 109 10.19 -18.95 -13.95
N THR A 110 10.38 -19.86 -14.89
CA THR A 110 9.30 -20.76 -15.35
C THR A 110 9.36 -22.14 -14.73
N GLU A 111 10.48 -22.56 -14.12
CA GLU A 111 10.59 -23.84 -13.45
C GLU A 111 9.86 -23.84 -12.10
N LEU A 112 9.03 -24.86 -11.86
CA LEU A 112 8.26 -25.01 -10.63
C LEU A 112 9.01 -25.87 -9.61
N TYR A 113 9.18 -25.31 -8.42
CA TYR A 113 9.71 -26.00 -7.25
C TYR A 113 8.58 -26.43 -6.32
N PRO A 114 8.67 -27.59 -5.65
CA PRO A 114 7.66 -28.00 -4.68
C PRO A 114 7.68 -27.10 -3.45
N LEU A 115 6.58 -27.09 -2.70
CA LEU A 115 6.58 -26.50 -1.35
C LEU A 115 7.63 -27.24 -0.48
N GLN A 116 8.45 -26.50 0.26
CA GLN A 116 9.49 -27.06 1.13
C GLN A 116 8.98 -27.45 2.52
N VAL A 117 7.70 -27.15 2.80
CA VAL A 117 7.05 -27.41 4.08
C VAL A 117 5.63 -27.93 3.86
N SER A 118 5.19 -28.81 4.74
CA SER A 118 3.81 -29.28 4.79
C SER A 118 2.88 -28.20 5.37
N TYR A 119 1.58 -28.37 5.11
CA TYR A 119 0.54 -27.50 5.63
C TYR A 119 -0.69 -28.32 5.96
N ARG A 120 -1.55 -27.76 6.80
CA ARG A 120 -2.83 -28.36 7.17
C ARG A 120 -3.89 -27.31 7.39
N ARG A 121 -5.14 -27.75 7.41
CA ARG A 121 -6.29 -26.91 7.77
C ARG A 121 -6.36 -26.76 9.29
N TRP A 122 -6.62 -25.54 9.73
CA TRP A 122 -6.71 -25.19 11.14
C TRP A 122 -8.05 -24.55 11.46
N GLY A 123 -8.49 -24.74 12.71
CA GLY A 123 -9.73 -24.15 13.21
C GLY A 123 -10.99 -24.59 12.46
N GLN A 124 -12.08 -23.89 12.71
CA GLN A 124 -13.36 -24.03 12.00
C GLN A 124 -13.34 -23.29 10.66
N SER A 125 -12.56 -22.22 10.55
CA SER A 125 -12.29 -21.46 9.32
C SER A 125 -11.66 -22.33 8.24
N GLY A 126 -10.94 -23.38 8.64
CA GLY A 126 -10.24 -24.28 7.73
C GLY A 126 -9.06 -23.59 7.04
N LEU A 127 -8.53 -22.49 7.60
CA LEU A 127 -7.37 -21.82 7.03
C LEU A 127 -6.20 -22.79 6.90
N GLU A 128 -5.62 -22.82 5.71
CA GLU A 128 -4.45 -23.63 5.41
C GLU A 128 -3.18 -22.85 5.78
N ILE A 129 -2.51 -23.31 6.83
CA ILE A 129 -1.30 -22.69 7.37
C ILE A 129 -0.21 -23.77 7.46
N SER A 130 1.01 -23.40 7.09
CA SER A 130 2.14 -24.33 7.10
C SER A 130 2.55 -24.76 8.51
N ASP A 131 3.21 -25.91 8.58
CA ASP A 131 3.70 -26.48 9.83
C ASP A 131 4.88 -25.68 10.45
N TRP A 132 5.38 -24.63 9.79
CA TRP A 132 6.28 -23.65 10.41
C TRP A 132 5.60 -22.80 11.48
N TRP A 133 4.27 -22.66 11.41
CA TRP A 133 3.51 -21.75 12.27
C TRP A 133 2.51 -22.48 13.17
N PRO A 134 2.91 -23.51 13.94
CA PRO A 134 1.96 -24.36 14.66
C PRO A 134 1.20 -23.61 15.76
N HIS A 135 1.84 -22.64 16.41
CA HIS A 135 1.19 -21.82 17.46
C HIS A 135 0.23 -20.79 16.86
N LEU A 136 0.57 -20.22 15.70
CA LEU A 136 -0.30 -19.28 15.01
C LEU A 136 -1.49 -20.01 14.37
N GLY A 137 -1.27 -21.22 13.84
CA GLY A 137 -2.33 -22.08 13.32
C GLY A 137 -3.41 -22.39 14.35
N GLN A 138 -3.06 -22.53 15.64
CA GLN A 138 -4.06 -22.71 16.70
C GLN A 138 -5.02 -21.52 16.85
N GLN A 139 -4.67 -20.35 16.31
CA GLN A 139 -5.47 -19.13 16.36
C GLN A 139 -6.17 -18.84 15.03
N ALA A 140 -6.24 -19.81 14.10
CA ALA A 140 -6.77 -19.62 12.75
C ALA A 140 -8.15 -18.94 12.68
N ASP A 141 -9.03 -19.21 13.62
CA ASP A 141 -10.39 -18.66 13.63
C ASP A 141 -10.44 -17.18 14.03
N ASP A 142 -9.37 -16.65 14.64
CA ASP A 142 -9.19 -15.25 14.99
C ASP A 142 -8.34 -14.49 13.94
N LEU A 143 -7.89 -15.18 12.89
CA LEU A 143 -7.09 -14.59 11.81
C LEU A 143 -7.95 -14.20 10.62
N CYS A 144 -7.62 -13.05 10.03
CA CYS A 144 -8.13 -12.65 8.72
C CYS A 144 -6.97 -12.62 7.72
N LEU A 145 -7.11 -13.38 6.64
CA LEU A 145 -6.12 -13.42 5.57
C LEU A 145 -6.66 -12.73 4.31
N ILE A 146 -5.92 -11.73 3.82
CA ILE A 146 -6.26 -10.99 2.61
C ILE A 146 -5.38 -11.48 1.47
N ARG A 147 -5.97 -12.19 0.50
CA ARG A 147 -5.28 -12.72 -0.70
C ARG A 147 -5.56 -11.91 -1.98
N SER A 148 -6.36 -10.86 -1.87
CA SER A 148 -6.80 -10.04 -3.00
C SER A 148 -5.84 -8.88 -3.33
N MET A 149 -4.69 -8.81 -2.67
CA MET A 149 -3.70 -7.76 -2.92
C MET A 149 -2.88 -8.10 -4.16
N TRP A 150 -2.55 -7.08 -4.94
CA TRP A 150 -1.68 -7.17 -6.11
C TRP A 150 -0.78 -5.95 -6.17
N THR A 151 0.34 -6.05 -6.89
CA THR A 151 1.33 -4.99 -7.06
C THR A 151 1.87 -4.98 -8.47
N GLU A 152 2.40 -3.84 -8.91
CA GLU A 152 3.15 -3.70 -10.18
C GLU A 152 4.66 -3.94 -10.00
N ASP A 153 5.10 -4.21 -8.77
CA ASP A 153 6.47 -4.61 -8.43
C ASP A 153 6.54 -6.14 -8.30
N SER A 154 7.57 -6.76 -8.90
CA SER A 154 7.87 -8.20 -8.82
C SER A 154 8.86 -8.57 -7.70
N ASN A 155 9.41 -7.58 -7.01
CA ASN A 155 10.44 -7.76 -6.00
C ASN A 155 10.14 -6.93 -4.74
N HIS A 156 11.12 -6.75 -3.87
CA HIS A 156 10.99 -6.02 -2.61
C HIS A 156 10.56 -4.54 -2.77
N GLY A 157 10.60 -3.97 -3.98
CA GLY A 157 10.07 -2.64 -4.31
C GLY A 157 8.58 -2.46 -3.95
N ALA A 158 7.82 -3.56 -3.95
CA ALA A 158 6.41 -3.61 -3.55
C ALA A 158 6.12 -3.01 -2.17
N GLN A 159 7.13 -2.94 -1.29
CA GLN A 159 7.03 -2.27 0.00
C GLN A 159 6.54 -0.82 -0.10
N LEU A 160 7.01 -0.09 -1.11
CA LEU A 160 6.65 1.32 -1.28
C LEU A 160 5.21 1.45 -1.75
N GLN A 161 4.76 0.58 -2.65
CA GLN A 161 3.37 0.51 -3.06
C GLN A 161 2.45 0.20 -1.90
N PHE A 162 2.82 -0.75 -1.04
CA PHE A 162 2.04 -1.07 0.15
C PHE A 162 1.92 0.14 1.09
N HIS A 163 3.03 0.84 1.33
CA HIS A 163 3.05 1.94 2.29
C HIS A 163 2.49 3.25 1.74
N THR A 164 2.55 3.51 0.43
CA THR A 164 2.17 4.80 -0.16
C THR A 164 0.96 4.72 -1.10
N GLY A 165 0.56 3.51 -1.50
CA GLY A 165 -0.40 3.28 -2.59
C GLY A 165 0.12 3.64 -3.97
N ARG A 166 1.44 3.87 -4.14
CA ARG A 166 2.07 4.36 -5.37
C ARG A 166 3.34 3.59 -5.69
N HIS A 167 3.65 3.47 -6.99
CA HIS A 167 4.92 2.89 -7.40
C HIS A 167 6.07 3.84 -7.05
N ARG A 168 7.26 3.29 -6.76
CA ARG A 168 8.49 4.07 -6.50
C ARG A 168 8.81 5.14 -7.55
N VAL A 169 8.44 4.90 -8.81
CA VAL A 169 8.77 5.79 -9.93
C VAL A 169 7.70 6.85 -10.18
N ASP A 170 6.60 6.83 -9.42
CA ASP A 170 5.58 7.88 -9.45
C ASP A 170 5.98 9.11 -8.62
N GLY A 171 7.06 9.00 -7.82
CA GLY A 171 7.59 10.06 -6.95
C GLY A 171 7.60 9.69 -5.47
N PHE A 172 7.79 10.70 -4.62
CA PHE A 172 7.80 10.54 -3.16
C PHE A 172 6.45 10.98 -2.56
N PHE A 173 5.79 10.06 -1.86
CA PHE A 173 4.47 10.30 -1.27
C PHE A 173 4.45 9.92 0.23
N PRO A 174 3.55 10.53 1.03
CA PRO A 174 3.37 10.14 2.42
C PRO A 174 3.02 8.67 2.57
N THR A 175 3.63 8.02 3.55
CA THR A 175 3.37 6.61 3.87
C THR A 175 2.17 6.48 4.79
N ILE A 176 1.60 5.27 4.91
CA ILE A 176 0.56 4.93 5.89
C ILE A 176 0.93 5.38 7.30
N GLY A 177 2.21 5.30 7.68
CA GLY A 177 2.69 5.79 8.98
C GLY A 177 2.56 7.31 9.14
N SER A 178 2.78 8.07 8.06
CA SER A 178 2.55 9.52 8.04
C SER A 178 1.07 9.86 8.18
N TRP A 179 0.17 9.10 7.53
CA TRP A 179 -1.28 9.29 7.64
C TRP A 179 -1.83 8.94 9.02
N VAL A 180 -1.27 7.93 9.68
CA VAL A 180 -1.72 7.50 11.02
C VAL A 180 -1.32 8.50 12.11
N ASN A 181 -0.21 9.22 11.92
CA ASN A 181 0.35 10.14 12.93
C ASN A 181 -0.02 11.62 12.70
N TYR A 182 -0.73 11.95 11.62
CA TYR A 182 -1.14 13.32 11.27
C TYR A 182 -2.56 13.61 11.75
#